data_AF-A0A2A2Y7B9-F1
#
_entry.id   AF-A0A2A2Y7B9-F1
#
_cell.length_a   1.000
_cell.length_b   1.000
_cell.length_c   1.000
_cell.angle_alpha   90.00
_cell.angle_beta   90.00
_cell.angle_gamma   90.00
#
_symmetry.space_group_name_H-M   'P 1'
#
loop_
_entity.id
_entity.type
_entity.pdbx_description
1 polymer ?
#
loop_
_entity_poly.entity_id
_entity_poly.type
_entity_poly.pdbx_seq_one_letter_code
_entity_poly.pdbx_strand_id
1 'polypeptide(L)'
;MLLFAASILLGAPVPPAHTVKPFGEEFPGLDSLAVGAWWEPRPAAKSKKKAAASPGAPTMLVERDQVIAFALYTQQAGVLKLSAQLYPLYPEESKQARLEFKRDGQWIESAKTEVVFPGWSAHFRVEGWDGSKDVAYRVRHGEKAVFEGLVRRDPMDKDAIVIANMSCNSSRTTGARPEILDNLIHQNPDLLFFAGDQTYRHTEHTAGWIEFGLQFRDVMKDRPTICIPDDHDVGHPNLWGEGGKLSERKDNADGGYFYPVAYVNMVQRQQSWHLPDAFDPTPVQRGITTYYTRLKVGGMDFAILEDRKFKSGPFGKIPQQGPRPDHITDEKYDPKSIDLPGLQLLGERQLKFLAAWSEDWVGVRHKAVLSASAFCGAVHMHGGKDSRLLADLDCNGWPQKGRDEALRALRRVQAVHLCG
;
A
#
# COMPACT_ATOMS: atom_id res chain seq x y z
N MET A 1 24.33 38.46 42.64
CA MET A 1 23.22 37.52 42.48
C MET A 1 22.53 37.81 41.15
N LEU A 2 22.87 37.06 40.08
CA LEU A 2 22.10 37.11 38.83
C LEU A 2 20.94 36.11 38.95
N LEU A 3 19.71 36.61 38.83
CA LEU A 3 18.52 35.77 38.65
C LEU A 3 18.49 35.26 37.20
N PHE A 4 18.49 33.94 37.03
CA PHE A 4 18.08 33.30 35.78
C PHE A 4 16.54 33.25 35.75
N ALA A 5 15.94 33.99 34.82
CA ALA A 5 14.53 33.83 34.49
C ALA A 5 14.39 32.62 33.56
N ALA A 6 13.74 31.56 34.05
CA ALA A 6 13.32 30.44 33.22
C ALA A 6 12.12 30.87 32.37
N SER A 7 12.33 31.09 31.08
CA SER A 7 11.24 31.26 30.13
C SER A 7 10.51 29.93 29.96
N ILE A 8 9.31 29.86 30.53
CA ILE A 8 8.34 28.82 30.22
C ILE A 8 7.92 29.04 28.75
N LEU A 9 8.44 28.22 27.85
CA LEU A 9 7.93 28.09 26.49
C LEU A 9 6.52 27.50 26.58
N LEU A 10 5.52 28.37 26.63
CA LEU A 10 4.14 28.01 26.32
C LEU A 10 4.14 27.50 24.88
N GLY A 11 3.90 26.20 24.70
CA GLY A 11 3.77 25.60 23.38
C GLY A 11 2.74 26.36 22.55
N ALA A 12 3.03 26.58 21.27
CA ALA A 12 2.09 27.23 20.37
C ALA A 12 0.73 26.52 20.42
N PRO A 13 -0.40 27.25 20.43
CA PRO A 13 -1.72 26.64 20.48
C PRO A 13 -1.90 25.70 19.29
N VAL A 14 -2.33 24.46 19.58
CA VAL A 14 -2.69 23.48 18.54
C VAL A 14 -3.81 24.08 17.70
N PRO A 15 -3.67 24.14 16.35
CA PRO A 15 -4.73 24.66 15.50
C PRO A 15 -6.05 23.95 15.79
N PRO A 16 -7.20 24.65 15.80
CA PRO A 16 -8.49 24.00 15.93
C PRO A 16 -8.62 22.90 14.88
N ALA A 17 -9.14 21.73 15.25
CA ALA A 17 -9.13 20.56 14.36
C ALA A 17 -9.72 20.85 12.96
N HIS A 18 -10.75 21.70 12.86
CA HIS A 18 -11.38 22.14 11.61
C HIS A 18 -10.48 22.96 10.66
N THR A 19 -9.30 23.39 11.11
CA THR A 19 -8.33 24.17 10.30
C THR A 19 -7.23 23.32 9.68
N VAL A 20 -7.12 22.04 10.07
CA VAL A 20 -6.05 21.16 9.59
C VAL A 20 -6.36 20.69 8.18
N LYS A 21 -5.65 21.26 7.19
CA LYS A 21 -5.72 20.89 5.77
C LYS A 21 -4.41 20.21 5.35
N PRO A 22 -4.19 18.93 5.70
CA PRO A 22 -2.88 18.29 5.52
C PRO A 22 -2.51 18.08 4.04
N PHE A 23 -3.47 18.25 3.12
CA PHE A 23 -3.28 18.11 1.68
C PHE A 23 -3.42 19.44 0.92
N GLY A 24 -3.35 20.57 1.63
CA GLY A 24 -3.45 21.91 1.03
C GLY A 24 -4.90 22.34 0.72
N GLU A 25 -5.05 23.61 0.36
CA GLU A 25 -6.38 24.22 0.15
C GLU A 25 -7.05 23.80 -1.15
N GLU A 26 -6.27 23.38 -2.14
CA GLU A 26 -6.77 22.93 -3.44
C GLU A 26 -7.42 21.55 -3.39
N PHE A 27 -7.15 20.77 -2.33
CA PHE A 27 -7.65 19.41 -2.16
C PHE A 27 -8.44 19.23 -0.85
N PRO A 28 -9.48 20.05 -0.58
CA PRO A 28 -10.20 20.04 0.69
C PRO A 28 -11.04 18.78 0.90
N GLY A 29 -11.29 18.00 -0.16
CA GLY A 29 -12.03 16.74 -0.12
C GLY A 29 -11.17 15.50 0.12
N LEU A 30 -9.84 15.63 0.15
CA LEU A 30 -8.98 14.48 0.38
C LEU A 30 -8.98 14.06 1.84
N ASP A 31 -9.23 12.76 2.03
CA ASP A 31 -9.36 12.05 3.29
C ASP A 31 -10.29 12.75 4.28
N SER A 32 -11.31 13.42 3.76
CA SER A 32 -12.18 14.29 4.54
C SER A 32 -12.74 13.57 5.75
N LEU A 33 -13.05 12.27 5.63
CA LEU A 33 -13.63 11.43 6.70
C LEU A 33 -12.68 11.22 7.88
N ALA A 34 -11.38 11.46 7.71
CA ALA A 34 -10.35 11.23 8.71
C ALA A 34 -9.56 12.51 9.07
N VAL A 35 -9.87 13.66 8.48
CA VAL A 35 -9.23 14.95 8.80
C VAL A 35 -10.26 15.95 9.31
N GLY A 36 -9.79 17.05 9.88
CA GLY A 36 -10.72 18.06 10.39
C GLY A 36 -11.44 17.62 11.66
N ALA A 37 -12.62 18.21 11.89
CA ALA A 37 -13.57 17.78 12.90
C ALA A 37 -14.38 16.57 12.40
N TRP A 38 -13.69 15.46 12.12
CA TRP A 38 -14.25 14.25 11.51
C TRP A 38 -15.42 13.62 12.30
N TRP A 39 -15.51 13.93 13.60
CA TRP A 39 -16.55 13.46 14.50
C TRP A 39 -17.86 14.25 14.42
N GLU A 40 -17.85 15.43 13.80
CA GLU A 40 -19.06 16.25 13.68
C GLU A 40 -19.98 15.69 12.59
N PRO A 41 -21.31 15.71 12.82
CA PRO A 41 -22.28 15.32 11.81
C PRO A 41 -22.09 16.12 10.53
N ARG A 42 -21.90 15.43 9.41
CA ARG A 42 -21.80 16.10 8.11
C ARG A 42 -23.18 16.55 7.64
N PRO A 43 -23.29 17.75 7.04
CA PRO A 43 -24.50 18.14 6.33
C PRO A 43 -24.82 17.09 5.25
N ALA A 44 -26.08 16.68 5.13
CA ALA A 44 -26.50 15.79 4.07
C ALA A 44 -26.05 16.36 2.72
N ALA A 45 -25.24 15.60 1.98
CA ALA A 45 -24.81 16.03 0.66
C ALA A 45 -26.06 16.27 -0.21
N LYS A 46 -26.19 17.47 -0.77
CA LYS A 46 -27.22 17.76 -1.78
C LYS A 46 -26.92 16.89 -3.01
N SER A 47 -27.51 15.69 -3.06
CA SER A 47 -27.21 14.69 -4.09
C SER A 47 -27.48 15.26 -5.49
N LYS A 48 -26.44 15.58 -6.25
CA LYS A 48 -26.56 15.81 -7.69
C LYS A 48 -26.33 14.48 -8.41
N LYS A 49 -27.44 13.93 -8.91
CA LYS A 49 -27.59 12.80 -9.86
C LYS A 49 -27.37 11.38 -9.34
N LYS A 50 -28.32 10.52 -9.72
CA LYS A 50 -28.33 9.05 -9.62
C LYS A 50 -27.20 8.44 -10.46
N ALA A 51 -25.98 8.42 -9.94
CA ALA A 51 -25.08 7.29 -10.21
C ALA A 51 -25.46 6.17 -9.23
N ALA A 52 -25.33 4.90 -9.62
CA ALA A 52 -25.55 3.79 -8.70
C ALA A 52 -24.79 4.08 -7.40
N ALA A 53 -25.50 4.25 -6.29
CA ALA A 53 -24.90 4.72 -5.05
C ALA A 53 -23.90 3.66 -4.59
N SER A 54 -22.59 3.95 -4.72
CA SER A 54 -21.59 3.19 -3.99
C SER A 54 -22.01 3.20 -2.52
N PRO A 55 -22.04 2.04 -1.84
CA PRO A 55 -22.46 2.03 -0.46
C PRO A 55 -21.55 2.95 0.38
N GLY A 56 -22.14 3.52 1.44
CA GLY A 56 -21.45 4.49 2.29
C GLY A 56 -20.11 3.97 2.81
N ALA A 57 -19.19 4.88 3.13
CA ALA A 57 -17.98 4.54 3.86
C ALA A 57 -18.31 3.95 5.24
N PRO A 58 -17.44 3.09 5.81
CA PRO A 58 -17.60 2.71 7.21
C PRO A 58 -17.60 3.95 8.10
N THR A 59 -18.32 3.88 9.23
CA THR A 59 -18.26 4.94 10.24
C THR A 59 -16.84 5.08 10.78
N MET A 60 -16.37 6.33 10.91
CA MET A 60 -15.13 6.64 11.62
C MET A 60 -15.35 6.82 13.13
N LEU A 61 -16.62 6.91 13.55
CA LEU A 61 -17.02 6.92 14.95
C LEU A 61 -17.09 5.48 15.45
N VAL A 62 -16.17 5.14 16.35
CA VAL A 62 -16.10 3.85 17.06
C VAL A 62 -15.93 4.07 18.56
N GLU A 63 -16.28 3.06 19.35
CA GLU A 63 -15.91 3.05 20.77
C GLU A 63 -14.38 3.12 20.91
N ARG A 64 -13.89 3.84 21.91
CA ARG A 64 -12.45 4.14 22.03
C ARG A 64 -11.61 2.91 22.36
N ASP A 65 -12.21 1.84 22.86
CA ASP A 65 -11.55 0.54 23.03
C ASP A 65 -11.42 -0.25 21.70
N GLN A 66 -12.09 0.19 20.63
CA GLN A 66 -12.00 -0.36 19.27
C GLN A 66 -11.17 0.52 18.32
N VAL A 67 -10.45 1.53 18.84
CA VAL A 67 -9.76 2.53 18.00
C VAL A 67 -8.59 1.95 17.19
N ILE A 68 -8.09 0.76 17.52
CA ILE A 68 -7.09 0.05 16.71
C ILE A 68 -7.85 -0.86 15.75
N ALA A 69 -7.85 -0.53 14.46
CA ALA A 69 -8.63 -1.24 13.45
C ALA A 69 -8.01 -2.61 13.11
N PHE A 70 -6.70 -2.61 12.83
CA PHE A 70 -5.91 -3.80 12.51
C PHE A 70 -4.40 -3.49 12.57
N ALA A 71 -3.58 -4.54 12.43
CA ALA A 71 -2.14 -4.42 12.26
C ALA A 71 -1.62 -5.36 11.17
N LEU A 72 -0.53 -4.97 10.53
CA LEU A 72 0.23 -5.74 9.55
C LEU A 72 1.67 -5.90 10.05
N TYR A 73 2.29 -7.04 9.77
CA TYR A 73 3.69 -7.24 10.10
C TYR A 73 4.46 -7.95 9.00
N THR A 74 5.76 -7.69 8.94
CA THR A 74 6.75 -8.59 8.31
C THR A 74 7.95 -8.75 9.24
N GLN A 75 8.68 -9.85 9.08
CA GLN A 75 9.94 -10.07 9.76
C GLN A 75 10.98 -10.61 8.78
N GLN A 76 12.24 -10.21 8.94
CA GLN A 76 13.40 -10.91 8.37
C GLN A 76 14.68 -10.34 8.97
N ALA A 77 15.78 -11.08 8.86
CA ALA A 77 17.12 -10.60 9.20
C ALA A 77 17.23 -9.97 10.60
N GLY A 78 16.55 -10.55 11.59
CA GLY A 78 16.56 -10.06 12.98
C GLY A 78 15.76 -8.78 13.20
N VAL A 79 14.89 -8.39 12.26
CA VAL A 79 14.03 -7.21 12.38
C VAL A 79 12.57 -7.61 12.16
N LEU A 80 11.71 -7.21 13.11
CA LEU A 80 10.26 -7.21 12.97
C LEU A 80 9.79 -5.77 12.74
N LYS A 81 9.01 -5.55 11.68
CA LYS A 81 8.30 -4.29 11.45
C LYS A 81 6.80 -4.53 11.50
N LEU A 82 6.10 -3.67 12.23
CA LEU A 82 4.65 -3.75 12.43
C LEU A 82 4.03 -2.37 12.25
N SER A 83 3.01 -2.31 11.41
CA SER A 83 2.15 -1.13 11.23
C SER A 83 0.80 -1.41 11.88
N ALA A 84 0.32 -0.50 12.72
CA ALA A 84 -1.03 -0.53 13.26
C ALA A 84 -1.85 0.62 12.65
N GLN A 85 -2.98 0.30 12.04
CA GLN A 85 -3.94 1.28 11.57
C GLN A 85 -4.94 1.58 12.69
N LEU A 86 -5.08 2.86 13.04
CA LEU A 86 -6.07 3.32 14.00
C LEU A 86 -7.21 4.04 13.26
N TYR A 87 -8.37 4.10 13.91
CA TYR A 87 -9.38 5.08 13.58
C TYR A 87 -8.88 6.49 13.91
N PRO A 88 -9.47 7.54 13.31
CA PRO A 88 -9.20 8.91 13.70
C PRO A 88 -9.36 9.12 15.21
N LEU A 89 -8.40 9.85 15.79
CA LEU A 89 -8.36 10.14 17.22
C LEU A 89 -8.95 11.52 17.50
N TYR A 90 -9.66 11.66 18.63
CA TYR A 90 -10.06 12.99 19.13
C TYR A 90 -8.83 13.82 19.52
N PRO A 91 -8.93 15.16 19.56
CA PRO A 91 -7.80 16.04 19.90
C PRO A 91 -7.12 15.71 21.24
N GLU A 92 -7.90 15.37 22.26
CA GLU A 92 -7.47 15.07 23.63
C GLU A 92 -6.96 13.64 23.84
N GLU A 93 -7.20 12.74 22.88
CA GLU A 93 -6.71 11.37 22.97
C GLU A 93 -5.18 11.31 22.86
N SER A 94 -4.57 10.40 23.62
CA SER A 94 -3.14 10.11 23.54
C SER A 94 -2.72 9.88 22.09
N LYS A 95 -1.64 10.51 21.66
CA LYS A 95 -1.04 10.26 20.34
C LYS A 95 0.01 9.16 20.39
N GLN A 96 0.01 8.30 21.41
CA GLN A 96 0.97 7.22 21.56
C GLN A 96 0.30 5.86 21.44
N ALA A 97 0.92 4.96 20.67
CA ALA A 97 0.62 3.53 20.63
C ALA A 97 1.78 2.73 21.24
N ARG A 98 1.46 1.56 21.79
CA ARG A 98 2.43 0.68 22.47
C ARG A 98 2.35 -0.72 21.88
N LEU A 99 3.49 -1.36 21.70
CA LEU A 99 3.60 -2.75 21.25
C LEU A 99 4.12 -3.59 22.40
N GLU A 100 3.39 -4.67 22.69
CA GLU A 100 3.73 -5.61 23.74
C GLU A 100 3.81 -7.03 23.17
N PHE A 101 4.73 -7.85 23.69
CA PHE A 101 4.86 -9.26 23.33
C PHE A 101 4.63 -10.13 24.56
N LYS A 102 4.02 -11.30 24.35
CA LYS A 102 3.86 -12.28 25.42
C LYS A 102 5.14 -13.12 25.54
N ARG A 103 5.83 -13.01 26.67
CA ARG A 103 7.05 -13.74 27.02
C ARG A 103 6.87 -14.39 28.38
N ASP A 104 7.14 -15.69 28.48
CA ASP A 104 6.98 -16.48 29.72
C ASP A 104 5.62 -16.29 30.41
N GLY A 105 4.55 -16.22 29.60
CA GLY A 105 3.17 -16.03 30.04
C GLY A 105 2.78 -14.59 30.38
N GLN A 106 3.74 -13.65 30.41
CA GLN A 106 3.51 -12.24 30.76
C GLN A 106 3.59 -11.32 29.53
N TRP A 107 2.80 -10.26 29.53
CA TRP A 107 2.87 -9.21 28.51
C TRP A 107 3.97 -8.22 28.88
N ILE A 108 4.95 -8.04 27.98
CA ILE A 108 6.07 -7.12 28.17
C ILE A 108 5.98 -6.04 27.10
N GLU A 109 5.95 -4.77 27.52
CA GLU A 109 6.05 -3.63 26.61
C GLU A 109 7.44 -3.61 25.96
N SER A 110 7.47 -3.67 24.64
CA SER A 110 8.71 -3.71 23.86
C SER A 110 9.00 -2.40 23.16
N ALA A 111 7.97 -1.63 22.80
CA ALA A 111 8.14 -0.37 22.08
C ALA A 111 6.94 0.57 22.28
N LYS A 112 7.21 1.86 22.12
CA LYS A 112 6.22 2.94 22.05
C LYS A 112 6.51 3.79 20.82
N THR A 113 5.47 4.25 20.14
CA THR A 113 5.59 5.18 19.00
C THR A 113 4.46 6.18 19.01
N GLU A 114 4.68 7.32 18.37
CA GLU A 114 3.60 8.26 18.07
C GLU A 114 2.71 7.73 16.94
N VAL A 115 1.43 8.05 17.03
CA VAL A 115 0.43 7.85 15.98
C VAL A 115 0.59 8.97 14.96
N VAL A 116 0.95 8.62 13.74
CA VAL A 116 1.25 9.57 12.66
C VAL A 116 -0.03 10.05 12.01
N PHE A 117 -0.16 11.38 11.91
CA PHE A 117 -1.20 12.08 11.15
C PHE A 117 -0.56 12.79 9.92
N PRO A 118 -1.24 12.86 8.76
CA PRO A 118 -2.55 12.29 8.42
C PRO A 118 -2.49 10.77 8.24
N GLY A 119 -3.64 10.08 8.30
CA GLY A 119 -3.74 8.62 8.10
C GLY A 119 -3.80 7.76 9.37
N TRP A 120 -3.55 8.33 10.55
CA TRP A 120 -3.74 7.69 11.86
C TRP A 120 -3.10 6.29 11.99
N SER A 121 -1.82 6.20 11.67
CA SER A 121 -1.06 4.94 11.66
C SER A 121 0.12 4.98 12.63
N ALA A 122 0.33 3.93 13.39
CA ALA A 122 1.48 3.76 14.29
C ALA A 122 2.45 2.70 13.73
N HIS A 123 3.75 2.93 13.87
CA HIS A 123 4.78 2.15 13.20
C HIS A 123 5.87 1.70 14.17
N PHE A 124 6.11 0.39 14.25
CA PHE A 124 7.06 -0.20 15.19
C PHE A 124 8.16 -0.94 14.44
N ARG A 125 9.41 -0.70 14.82
CA ARG A 125 10.57 -1.48 14.41
C ARG A 125 11.19 -2.10 15.65
N VAL A 126 11.35 -3.41 15.65
CA VAL A 126 11.97 -4.17 16.74
C VAL A 126 13.19 -4.88 16.17
N GLU A 127 14.37 -4.48 16.63
CA GLU A 127 15.66 -5.08 16.24
C GLU A 127 16.04 -6.24 17.18
N GLY A 128 16.94 -7.12 16.73
CA GLY A 128 17.32 -8.32 17.47
C GLY A 128 16.18 -9.34 17.59
N TRP A 129 15.22 -9.31 16.66
CA TRP A 129 14.05 -10.18 16.68
C TRP A 129 14.40 -11.64 16.41
N ASP A 130 14.05 -12.53 17.34
CA ASP A 130 14.12 -13.98 17.16
C ASP A 130 12.88 -14.48 16.41
N GLY A 131 13.00 -14.61 15.08
CA GLY A 131 11.95 -15.12 14.21
C GLY A 131 11.78 -16.64 14.22
N SER A 132 12.49 -17.38 15.08
CA SER A 132 12.39 -18.86 15.13
C SER A 132 11.17 -19.37 15.91
N LYS A 133 10.43 -18.48 16.59
CA LYS A 133 9.33 -18.82 17.50
C LYS A 133 8.08 -18.03 17.18
N ASP A 134 6.94 -18.67 17.39
CA ASP A 134 5.66 -17.98 17.42
C ASP A 134 5.60 -17.10 18.67
N VAL A 135 5.25 -15.83 18.51
CA VAL A 135 5.17 -14.86 19.60
C VAL A 135 3.86 -14.09 19.51
N ALA A 136 3.01 -14.25 20.53
CA ALA A 136 1.79 -13.45 20.62
C ALA A 136 2.17 -11.98 20.85
N TYR A 137 1.52 -11.09 20.13
CA TYR A 137 1.71 -9.64 20.26
C TYR A 137 0.37 -8.97 20.55
N ARG A 138 0.44 -7.77 21.11
CA ARG A 138 -0.69 -6.85 21.13
C ARG A 138 -0.25 -5.42 20.92
N VAL A 139 -1.04 -4.68 20.15
CA VAL A 139 -0.94 -3.23 20.04
C VAL A 139 -1.93 -2.62 21.02
N ARG A 140 -1.53 -1.58 21.74
CA ARG A 140 -2.37 -0.86 22.70
C ARG A 140 -2.38 0.62 22.42
N HIS A 141 -3.54 1.23 22.67
CA HIS A 141 -3.74 2.68 22.61
C HIS A 141 -4.63 3.11 23.78
N GLY A 142 -4.30 4.26 24.38
CA GLY A 142 -4.94 4.71 25.62
C GLY A 142 -4.85 3.64 26.71
N GLU A 143 -5.88 3.55 27.55
CA GLU A 143 -5.97 2.52 28.60
C GLU A 143 -6.63 1.23 28.09
N LYS A 144 -7.63 1.37 27.20
CA LYS A 144 -8.61 0.32 26.90
C LYS A 144 -8.41 -0.39 25.57
N ALA A 145 -7.88 0.29 24.54
CA ALA A 145 -7.82 -0.30 23.22
C ALA A 145 -6.71 -1.35 23.11
N VAL A 146 -7.05 -2.52 22.59
CA VAL A 146 -6.14 -3.65 22.41
C VAL A 146 -6.46 -4.35 21.08
N PHE A 147 -5.45 -4.57 20.26
CA PHE A 147 -5.51 -5.47 19.10
C PHE A 147 -4.47 -6.57 19.27
N GLU A 148 -4.92 -7.83 19.36
CA GLU A 148 -4.05 -8.99 19.58
C GLU A 148 -3.84 -9.80 18.30
N GLY A 149 -2.65 -10.40 18.20
CA GLY A 149 -2.26 -11.22 17.07
C GLY A 149 -1.08 -12.13 17.39
N LEU A 150 -0.52 -12.74 16.35
CA LEU A 150 0.62 -13.64 16.44
C LEU A 150 1.66 -13.28 15.39
N VAL A 151 2.89 -13.00 15.81
CA VAL A 151 4.03 -13.04 14.89
C VAL A 151 4.41 -14.51 14.77
N ARG A 152 4.11 -15.12 13.63
CA ARG A 152 4.47 -16.51 13.34
C ARG A 152 5.97 -16.66 13.23
N ARG A 153 6.52 -17.82 13.58
CA ARG A 153 7.90 -18.19 13.26
C ARG A 153 8.10 -18.26 11.75
N ASP A 154 9.31 -17.99 11.31
CA ASP A 154 9.71 -18.23 9.92
C ASP A 154 9.62 -19.73 9.60
N PRO A 155 8.80 -20.16 8.61
CA PRO A 155 8.53 -21.58 8.34
C PRO A 155 9.65 -22.26 7.55
N MET A 156 10.91 -22.13 8.01
CA MET A 156 12.09 -22.71 7.36
C MET A 156 12.08 -24.24 7.29
N ASP A 157 11.34 -24.90 8.18
CA ASP A 157 11.15 -26.34 8.24
C ASP A 157 10.11 -26.88 7.24
N LYS A 158 9.35 -26.01 6.55
CA LYS A 158 8.38 -26.45 5.55
C LYS A 158 9.03 -26.77 4.21
N ASP A 159 8.51 -27.82 3.57
CA ASP A 159 8.84 -28.17 2.18
C ASP A 159 8.10 -27.31 1.14
N ALA A 160 6.94 -26.77 1.51
CA ALA A 160 6.12 -25.90 0.66
C ALA A 160 5.65 -24.66 1.43
N ILE A 161 5.69 -23.51 0.76
CA ILE A 161 5.18 -22.24 1.26
C ILE A 161 3.88 -21.92 0.55
N VAL A 162 2.81 -21.71 1.31
CA VAL A 162 1.48 -21.39 0.77
C VAL A 162 1.29 -19.87 0.78
N ILE A 163 0.96 -19.30 -0.38
CA ILE A 163 0.77 -17.85 -0.53
C ILE A 163 -0.66 -17.60 -1.00
N ALA A 164 -1.35 -16.68 -0.32
CA ALA A 164 -2.60 -16.14 -0.84
C ALA A 164 -2.30 -14.85 -1.62
N ASN A 165 -2.52 -14.88 -2.94
CA ASN A 165 -2.37 -13.74 -3.84
C ASN A 165 -3.74 -13.12 -4.12
N MET A 166 -3.92 -11.85 -3.77
CA MET A 166 -5.20 -11.14 -3.82
C MET A 166 -5.01 -9.71 -4.35
N SER A 167 -6.04 -9.16 -4.99
CA SER A 167 -6.06 -7.78 -5.50
C SER A 167 -7.50 -7.28 -5.60
N CYS A 168 -7.68 -6.01 -5.96
CA CYS A 168 -8.95 -5.45 -6.44
C CYS A 168 -10.13 -5.59 -5.47
N ASN A 169 -10.00 -4.99 -4.29
CA ASN A 169 -11.02 -4.96 -3.25
C ASN A 169 -12.12 -3.92 -3.53
N SER A 170 -12.94 -4.18 -4.56
CA SER A 170 -13.95 -3.23 -5.07
C SER A 170 -14.87 -2.63 -4.00
N SER A 171 -15.08 -1.32 -4.06
CA SER A 171 -16.05 -0.59 -3.24
C SER A 171 -17.52 -0.82 -3.65
N ARG A 172 -17.77 -1.57 -4.73
CA ARG A 172 -19.14 -1.96 -5.15
C ARG A 172 -19.79 -2.97 -4.20
N THR A 173 -18.98 -3.73 -3.48
CA THR A 173 -19.43 -4.70 -2.46
C THR A 173 -18.80 -4.31 -1.13
N THR A 174 -19.54 -3.57 -0.31
CA THR A 174 -19.09 -3.17 1.04
C THR A 174 -19.42 -4.23 2.07
N GLY A 175 -18.81 -4.12 3.25
CA GLY A 175 -19.07 -5.03 4.37
C GLY A 175 -18.18 -6.27 4.35
N ALA A 176 -18.48 -7.23 5.23
CA ALA A 176 -17.66 -8.42 5.42
C ALA A 176 -17.59 -9.29 4.15
N ARG A 177 -16.49 -10.05 4.02
CA ARG A 177 -16.25 -10.99 2.91
C ARG A 177 -16.08 -12.42 3.46
N PRO A 178 -17.12 -13.00 4.08
CA PRO A 178 -17.00 -14.24 4.84
C PRO A 178 -16.48 -15.40 3.99
N GLU A 179 -16.96 -15.59 2.77
CA GLU A 179 -16.50 -16.71 1.92
C GLU A 179 -15.01 -16.63 1.57
N ILE A 180 -14.48 -15.43 1.29
CA ILE A 180 -13.05 -15.24 1.04
C ILE A 180 -12.27 -15.47 2.34
N LEU A 181 -12.74 -14.89 3.45
CA LEU A 181 -12.11 -14.99 4.75
C LEU A 181 -12.04 -16.44 5.26
N ASP A 182 -13.16 -17.17 5.20
CA ASP A 182 -13.28 -18.56 5.62
C ASP A 182 -12.34 -19.46 4.82
N ASN A 183 -12.24 -19.24 3.50
CA ASN A 183 -11.29 -19.97 2.66
C ASN A 183 -9.84 -19.64 3.02
N LEU A 184 -9.50 -18.38 3.26
CA LEU A 184 -8.14 -18.00 3.69
C LEU A 184 -7.78 -18.61 5.04
N ILE A 185 -8.70 -18.61 6.00
CA ILE A 185 -8.52 -19.25 7.31
C ILE A 185 -8.31 -20.74 7.12
N HIS A 186 -9.13 -21.40 6.31
CA HIS A 186 -9.06 -22.83 6.03
C HIS A 186 -7.74 -23.23 5.35
N GLN A 187 -7.34 -22.51 4.30
CA GLN A 187 -6.08 -22.79 3.58
C GLN A 187 -4.84 -22.47 4.40
N ASN A 188 -4.97 -21.61 5.41
CA ASN A 188 -3.90 -21.22 6.33
C ASN A 188 -2.57 -20.85 5.62
N PRO A 189 -2.57 -19.83 4.74
CA PRO A 189 -1.38 -19.43 4.01
C PRO A 189 -0.27 -18.96 4.97
N ASP A 190 0.97 -19.17 4.54
CA ASP A 190 2.19 -18.72 5.23
C ASP A 190 2.48 -17.23 4.97
N LEU A 191 1.99 -16.69 3.85
CA LEU A 191 2.15 -15.30 3.45
C LEU A 191 0.87 -14.81 2.75
N LEU A 192 0.41 -13.62 3.13
CA LEU A 192 -0.62 -12.89 2.41
C LEU A 192 0.04 -11.85 1.49
N PHE A 193 -0.38 -11.79 0.23
CA PHE A 193 0.02 -10.74 -0.70
C PHE A 193 -1.21 -10.07 -1.28
N PHE A 194 -1.36 -8.78 -0.99
CA PHE A 194 -2.35 -7.89 -1.58
C PHE A 194 -1.64 -6.99 -2.61
N ALA A 195 -1.85 -7.27 -3.89
CA ALA A 195 -1.09 -6.70 -4.99
C ALA A 195 -1.47 -5.27 -5.36
N GLY A 196 -2.51 -4.70 -4.76
CA GLY A 196 -3.00 -3.38 -5.13
C GLY A 196 -4.51 -3.31 -5.07
N ASP A 197 -5.03 -2.09 -5.21
CA ASP A 197 -6.45 -1.79 -5.19
C ASP A 197 -7.13 -2.29 -3.92
N GLN A 198 -6.46 -2.14 -2.77
CA GLN A 198 -7.07 -2.48 -1.49
C GLN A 198 -8.27 -1.58 -1.19
N THR A 199 -8.31 -0.38 -1.79
CA THR A 199 -9.49 0.50 -1.75
C THR A 199 -9.75 1.22 -3.08
N TYR A 200 -11.04 1.31 -3.43
CA TYR A 200 -11.54 2.15 -4.53
C TYR A 200 -12.16 3.47 -4.03
N ARG A 201 -11.90 3.84 -2.78
CA ARG A 201 -12.31 5.14 -2.21
C ARG A 201 -11.26 6.19 -2.56
N HIS A 202 -11.28 6.65 -3.81
CA HIS A 202 -10.25 7.47 -4.44
C HIS A 202 -9.90 8.79 -3.71
N THR A 203 -10.81 9.32 -2.90
CA THR A 203 -10.56 10.54 -2.11
C THR A 203 -10.63 10.30 -0.61
N GLU A 204 -10.89 9.08 -0.14
CA GLU A 204 -11.14 8.76 1.27
C GLU A 204 -10.30 7.54 1.67
N HIS A 205 -8.98 7.65 1.49
CA HIS A 205 -8.08 6.51 1.59
C HIS A 205 -8.08 5.90 2.98
N THR A 206 -8.00 6.69 4.06
CA THR A 206 -7.98 6.15 5.43
C THR A 206 -9.25 5.38 5.74
N ALA A 207 -10.41 5.90 5.33
CA ALA A 207 -11.68 5.20 5.52
C ALA A 207 -11.74 3.89 4.70
N GLY A 208 -11.25 3.91 3.46
CA GLY A 208 -11.17 2.72 2.62
C GLY A 208 -10.16 1.68 3.10
N TRP A 209 -9.03 2.13 3.64
CA TRP A 209 -8.00 1.27 4.22
C TRP A 209 -8.48 0.63 5.52
N ILE A 210 -9.24 1.35 6.35
CA ILE A 210 -9.95 0.78 7.49
C ILE A 210 -10.99 -0.24 7.04
N GLU A 211 -11.78 0.04 6.00
CA GLU A 211 -12.75 -0.92 5.44
C GLU A 211 -12.07 -2.23 5.01
N PHE A 212 -10.99 -2.13 4.23
CA PHE A 212 -10.15 -3.27 3.87
C PHE A 212 -9.64 -4.01 5.11
N GLY A 213 -9.11 -3.26 6.07
CA GLY A 213 -8.66 -3.78 7.36
C GLY A 213 -9.72 -4.63 8.06
N LEU A 214 -10.94 -4.11 8.20
CA LEU A 214 -12.05 -4.83 8.83
C LEU A 214 -12.43 -6.11 8.09
N GLN A 215 -12.29 -6.14 6.77
CA GLN A 215 -12.60 -7.31 5.95
C GLN A 215 -11.60 -8.45 6.13
N PHE A 216 -10.32 -8.14 6.38
CA PHE A 216 -9.24 -9.13 6.37
C PHE A 216 -8.45 -9.24 7.69
N ARG A 217 -8.74 -8.43 8.71
CA ARG A 217 -7.94 -8.37 9.96
C ARG A 217 -7.81 -9.72 10.66
N ASP A 218 -8.80 -10.59 10.54
CA ASP A 218 -8.78 -11.90 11.21
C ASP A 218 -7.76 -12.87 10.61
N VAL A 219 -7.37 -12.69 9.34
CA VAL A 219 -6.27 -13.43 8.72
C VAL A 219 -4.95 -12.66 8.77
N MET A 220 -4.99 -11.32 8.80
CA MET A 220 -3.77 -10.49 8.86
C MET A 220 -3.15 -10.43 10.25
N LYS A 221 -3.93 -10.63 11.32
CA LYS A 221 -3.44 -10.56 12.71
C LYS A 221 -2.37 -11.61 13.04
N ASP A 222 -2.29 -12.70 12.28
CA ASP A 222 -1.38 -13.79 12.57
C ASP A 222 -0.50 -14.19 11.39
N ARG A 223 -0.65 -13.64 10.19
CA ARG A 223 0.15 -14.00 9.00
C ARG A 223 0.94 -12.79 8.51
N PRO A 224 2.22 -12.97 8.14
CA PRO A 224 2.96 -11.87 7.52
C PRO A 224 2.21 -11.45 6.25
N THR A 225 2.08 -10.15 6.07
CA THR A 225 1.25 -9.58 5.00
C THR A 225 2.07 -8.58 4.20
N ILE A 226 2.10 -8.72 2.88
CA ILE A 226 2.64 -7.73 1.95
C ILE A 226 1.46 -7.00 1.33
N CYS A 227 1.44 -5.69 1.44
CA CYS A 227 0.55 -4.84 0.66
C CYS A 227 1.39 -3.83 -0.12
N ILE A 228 1.02 -3.61 -1.37
CA ILE A 228 1.60 -2.58 -2.23
C ILE A 228 0.45 -1.76 -2.85
N PRO A 229 0.59 -0.42 -2.98
CA PRO A 229 -0.42 0.40 -3.66
C PRO A 229 -0.46 0.17 -5.18
N ASP A 230 -1.66 0.20 -5.75
CA ASP A 230 -1.91 0.44 -7.17
C ASP A 230 -2.63 1.78 -7.39
N ASP A 231 -3.13 2.01 -8.61
CA ASP A 231 -3.72 3.24 -9.07
C ASP A 231 -4.93 3.69 -8.26
N HIS A 232 -5.87 2.81 -7.93
CA HIS A 232 -7.06 3.20 -7.20
C HIS A 232 -6.79 3.53 -5.72
N ASP A 233 -5.73 2.96 -5.13
CA ASP A 233 -5.33 3.30 -3.76
C ASP A 233 -4.90 4.75 -3.64
N VAL A 234 -4.17 5.25 -4.63
CA VAL A 234 -3.78 6.67 -4.75
C VAL A 234 -4.84 7.52 -5.46
N GLY A 235 -6.02 6.96 -5.73
CA GLY A 235 -7.16 7.66 -6.31
C GLY A 235 -7.03 8.04 -7.78
N HIS A 236 -6.20 7.32 -8.53
CA HIS A 236 -6.02 7.50 -9.96
C HIS A 236 -6.92 6.52 -10.74
N PRO A 237 -7.32 6.88 -11.99
CA PRO A 237 -7.99 5.94 -12.88
C PRO A 237 -7.03 4.87 -13.43
N ASN A 238 -5.79 5.29 -13.70
CA ASN A 238 -4.64 4.53 -14.18
C ASN A 238 -3.39 5.22 -13.60
N LEU A 239 -2.37 4.47 -13.18
CA LEU A 239 -1.15 5.05 -12.61
C LEU A 239 0.09 4.82 -13.47
N TRP A 240 0.66 5.91 -13.93
CA TRP A 240 1.94 5.98 -14.64
C TRP A 240 2.86 6.87 -13.83
N GLY A 241 3.63 6.33 -12.89
CA GLY A 241 4.25 7.14 -11.86
C GLY A 241 5.28 8.14 -12.37
N GLU A 242 5.87 7.97 -13.57
CA GLU A 242 6.82 8.89 -14.21
C GLU A 242 7.92 9.40 -13.25
N GLY A 243 8.38 8.55 -12.35
CA GLY A 243 9.37 8.92 -11.34
C GLY A 243 8.90 10.06 -10.43
N GLY A 244 7.60 10.14 -10.12
CA GLY A 244 7.03 11.10 -9.18
C GLY A 244 6.69 12.47 -9.76
N LYS A 245 6.63 12.62 -11.09
CA LYS A 245 6.22 13.88 -11.75
C LYS A 245 4.85 14.36 -11.25
N LEU A 246 4.56 15.66 -11.36
CA LEU A 246 3.18 16.16 -11.26
C LEU A 246 2.44 15.84 -12.57
N SER A 247 1.30 15.18 -12.44
CA SER A 247 0.36 14.99 -13.54
C SER A 247 -0.61 16.17 -13.58
N GLU A 248 -0.81 16.73 -14.77
CA GLU A 248 -1.70 17.89 -14.98
C GLU A 248 -3.05 17.49 -15.60
N ARG A 249 -3.18 16.23 -16.04
CA ARG A 249 -4.40 15.71 -16.65
C ARG A 249 -5.24 14.94 -15.66
N LYS A 250 -6.56 15.08 -15.79
CA LYS A 250 -7.54 14.33 -14.98
C LYS A 250 -7.56 12.82 -15.28
N ASP A 251 -7.15 12.42 -16.48
CA ASP A 251 -7.03 11.01 -16.88
C ASP A 251 -5.65 10.40 -16.57
N ASN A 252 -4.74 11.20 -15.99
CA ASN A 252 -3.36 10.85 -15.67
C ASN A 252 -2.48 10.38 -16.84
N ALA A 253 -2.93 10.51 -18.09
CA ALA A 253 -2.22 9.88 -19.21
C ALA A 253 -0.85 10.52 -19.52
N ASP A 254 -0.58 11.74 -19.05
CA ASP A 254 0.73 12.42 -19.12
C ASP A 254 1.72 11.99 -18.02
N GLY A 255 1.24 11.09 -17.15
CA GLY A 255 1.95 10.45 -16.05
C GLY A 255 2.39 11.38 -14.92
N GLY A 256 2.67 10.76 -13.79
CA GLY A 256 2.90 11.36 -12.49
C GLY A 256 1.80 11.04 -11.50
N TYR A 257 1.71 11.90 -10.50
CA TYR A 257 0.67 11.91 -9.47
C TYR A 257 -0.01 13.28 -9.48
N PHE A 258 -1.33 13.32 -9.68
CA PHE A 258 -2.07 14.59 -9.67
C PHE A 258 -2.46 15.05 -8.26
N TYR A 259 -2.48 14.14 -7.27
CA TYR A 259 -2.67 14.52 -5.87
C TYR A 259 -1.37 15.00 -5.19
N PRO A 260 -1.47 15.76 -4.08
CA PRO A 260 -0.31 16.25 -3.33
C PRO A 260 0.58 15.12 -2.81
N VAL A 261 1.90 15.39 -2.73
CA VAL A 261 2.91 14.45 -2.23
C VAL A 261 2.57 13.94 -0.83
N ALA A 262 2.04 14.80 0.05
CA ALA A 262 1.63 14.41 1.39
C ALA A 262 0.53 13.33 1.40
N TYR A 263 -0.40 13.37 0.44
CA TYR A 263 -1.42 12.34 0.29
C TYR A 263 -0.82 11.04 -0.26
N VAL A 264 -0.01 11.12 -1.32
CA VAL A 264 0.66 9.95 -1.91
C VAL A 264 1.54 9.22 -0.88
N ASN A 265 2.34 9.96 -0.11
CA ASN A 265 3.19 9.39 0.92
C ASN A 265 2.38 8.85 2.12
N MET A 266 1.19 9.41 2.42
CA MET A 266 0.29 8.84 3.42
C MET A 266 -0.23 7.46 2.97
N VAL A 267 -0.74 7.37 1.73
CA VAL A 267 -1.23 6.12 1.13
C VAL A 267 -0.15 5.03 1.18
N GLN A 268 1.04 5.32 0.65
CA GLN A 268 2.10 4.29 0.63
C GLN A 268 2.51 3.88 2.04
N ARG A 269 2.59 4.83 2.98
CA ARG A 269 3.02 4.53 4.35
C ARG A 269 2.01 3.59 5.03
N GLN A 270 0.72 3.86 4.89
CA GLN A 270 -0.34 3.01 5.46
C GLN A 270 -0.27 1.58 4.91
N GLN A 271 0.03 1.41 3.63
CA GLN A 271 0.04 0.11 2.99
C GLN A 271 1.39 -0.63 3.05
N SER A 272 2.51 0.06 3.10
CA SER A 272 3.82 -0.56 2.84
C SER A 272 4.89 -0.30 3.92
N TRP A 273 4.62 0.46 4.98
CA TRP A 273 5.67 0.81 5.95
C TRP A 273 6.22 -0.41 6.70
N HIS A 274 5.37 -1.40 7.00
CA HIS A 274 5.76 -2.63 7.70
C HIS A 274 6.59 -3.58 6.83
N LEU A 275 6.76 -3.29 5.55
CA LEU A 275 7.70 -3.99 4.70
C LEU A 275 9.14 -3.74 5.19
N PRO A 276 10.07 -4.62 4.81
CA PRO A 276 11.49 -4.38 5.00
C PRO A 276 11.93 -3.03 4.42
N ASP A 277 13.05 -2.50 4.91
CA ASP A 277 13.52 -1.20 4.45
C ASP A 277 13.78 -1.23 2.92
N ALA A 278 13.47 -0.12 2.27
CA ALA A 278 13.59 0.00 0.82
C ALA A 278 15.03 -0.27 0.37
N PHE A 279 15.19 -0.97 -0.76
CA PHE A 279 16.51 -1.28 -1.31
C PHE A 279 17.33 -0.02 -1.60
N ASP A 280 16.67 1.00 -2.15
CA ASP A 280 17.21 2.35 -2.24
C ASP A 280 16.10 3.35 -1.83
N PRO A 281 16.19 3.95 -0.63
CA PRO A 281 15.15 4.80 -0.04
C PRO A 281 15.12 6.22 -0.61
N THR A 282 15.98 6.55 -1.59
CA THR A 282 16.03 7.89 -2.17
C THR A 282 14.65 8.25 -2.74
N PRO A 283 14.03 9.37 -2.31
CA PRO A 283 12.76 9.79 -2.89
C PRO A 283 12.87 10.03 -4.39
N VAL A 284 11.79 9.82 -5.12
CA VAL A 284 11.68 10.25 -6.52
C VAL A 284 11.31 11.75 -6.58
N GLN A 285 10.93 12.25 -7.75
CA GLN A 285 10.58 13.67 -7.91
C GLN A 285 9.51 14.11 -6.90
N ARG A 286 9.57 15.41 -6.54
CA ARG A 286 8.70 16.07 -5.56
C ARG A 286 8.80 15.51 -4.13
N GLY A 287 9.73 14.58 -3.84
CA GLY A 287 9.89 13.99 -2.51
C GLY A 287 8.93 12.83 -2.23
N ILE A 288 8.40 12.20 -3.28
CA ILE A 288 7.59 10.97 -3.12
C ILE A 288 8.53 9.83 -2.71
N THR A 289 8.22 9.17 -1.61
CA THR A 289 9.06 8.09 -1.05
C THR A 289 8.99 6.81 -1.88
N THR A 290 9.95 5.92 -1.68
CA THR A 290 10.03 4.59 -2.31
C THR A 290 10.00 3.49 -1.25
N TYR A 291 9.51 2.31 -1.62
CA TYR A 291 9.38 1.15 -0.73
C TYR A 291 9.84 -0.18 -1.36
N TYR A 292 10.17 -0.23 -2.66
CA TYR A 292 10.58 -1.50 -3.29
C TYR A 292 11.74 -2.15 -2.52
N THR A 293 11.59 -3.44 -2.25
CA THR A 293 12.44 -4.19 -1.33
C THR A 293 12.28 -5.68 -1.59
N ARG A 294 12.79 -6.53 -0.70
CA ARG A 294 12.52 -7.96 -0.72
C ARG A 294 12.11 -8.47 0.65
N LEU A 295 11.41 -9.60 0.70
CA LEU A 295 11.10 -10.33 1.93
C LEU A 295 11.48 -11.81 1.78
N LYS A 296 12.17 -12.38 2.78
CA LYS A 296 12.41 -13.82 2.86
C LYS A 296 11.42 -14.50 3.80
N VAL A 297 10.80 -15.60 3.36
CA VAL A 297 9.88 -16.44 4.17
C VAL A 297 10.08 -17.90 3.81
N GLY A 298 10.47 -18.73 4.78
CA GLY A 298 10.60 -20.18 4.59
C GLY A 298 11.54 -20.57 3.44
N GLY A 299 12.62 -19.82 3.24
CA GLY A 299 13.57 -20.01 2.14
C GLY A 299 13.07 -19.54 0.76
N MET A 300 11.89 -18.93 0.65
CA MET A 300 11.50 -18.11 -0.51
C MET A 300 12.07 -16.70 -0.37
N ASP A 301 12.54 -16.10 -1.46
CA ASP A 301 12.91 -14.67 -1.52
C ASP A 301 12.00 -13.94 -2.51
N PHE A 302 11.14 -13.07 -1.99
CA PHE A 302 10.15 -12.29 -2.73
C PHE A 302 10.70 -10.91 -3.05
N ALA A 303 10.96 -10.59 -4.33
CA ALA A 303 11.15 -9.21 -4.74
C ALA A 303 9.81 -8.48 -4.79
N ILE A 304 9.71 -7.36 -4.08
CA ILE A 304 8.52 -6.52 -4.00
C ILE A 304 8.78 -5.26 -4.82
N LEU A 305 8.02 -5.09 -5.91
CA LEU A 305 8.21 -4.00 -6.86
C LEU A 305 7.33 -2.79 -6.58
N GLU A 306 7.78 -1.65 -7.10
CA GLU A 306 7.02 -0.43 -7.34
C GLU A 306 6.83 -0.26 -8.86
N ASP A 307 6.19 -1.23 -9.49
CA ASP A 307 6.05 -1.34 -10.95
C ASP A 307 5.28 -0.17 -11.58
N ARG A 308 4.40 0.49 -10.82
CA ARG A 308 3.74 1.73 -11.24
C ARG A 308 4.64 2.97 -11.13
N LYS A 309 5.58 3.03 -10.17
CA LYS A 309 6.26 4.28 -9.75
C LYS A 309 7.09 4.95 -10.84
N PHE A 310 7.74 4.15 -11.67
CA PHE A 310 8.65 4.64 -12.71
C PHE A 310 8.08 4.54 -14.12
N LYS A 311 6.89 3.94 -14.24
CA LYS A 311 6.26 3.66 -15.51
C LYS A 311 5.94 4.93 -16.28
N SER A 312 6.26 4.93 -17.57
CA SER A 312 5.96 6.03 -18.46
C SER A 312 4.46 6.15 -18.74
N GLY A 313 3.93 7.37 -18.82
CA GLY A 313 2.60 7.68 -19.30
C GLY A 313 2.57 7.75 -20.85
N PRO A 314 1.47 7.32 -21.49
CA PRO A 314 1.41 7.23 -22.94
C PRO A 314 1.19 8.58 -23.65
N PHE A 315 0.54 9.56 -23.00
CA PHE A 315 0.15 10.81 -23.65
C PHE A 315 1.36 11.63 -24.10
N GLY A 316 1.37 11.99 -25.39
CA GLY A 316 2.45 12.76 -26.01
C GLY A 316 3.76 11.99 -26.21
N LYS A 317 3.83 10.73 -25.76
CA LYS A 317 5.01 9.87 -25.91
C LYS A 317 4.87 8.81 -26.99
N ILE A 318 3.66 8.36 -27.28
CA ILE A 318 3.35 7.41 -28.35
C ILE A 318 2.26 7.96 -29.30
N PRO A 319 2.12 7.43 -30.53
CA PRO A 319 1.01 7.80 -31.41
C PRO A 319 -0.35 7.46 -30.81
N GLN A 320 -1.33 8.34 -30.98
CA GLN A 320 -2.72 8.09 -30.58
C GLN A 320 -3.34 7.02 -31.51
N GLN A 321 -3.78 5.89 -30.95
CA GLN A 321 -4.32 4.74 -31.72
C GLN A 321 -5.72 4.28 -31.25
N GLY A 322 -6.41 5.15 -30.53
CA GLY A 322 -7.75 4.92 -30.00
C GLY A 322 -8.35 6.18 -29.38
N PRO A 323 -9.51 6.08 -28.72
CA PRO A 323 -10.18 7.22 -28.10
C PRO A 323 -9.46 7.75 -26.85
N ARG A 324 -8.62 6.93 -26.21
CA ARG A 324 -7.76 7.31 -25.07
C ARG A 324 -6.29 7.06 -25.41
N PRO A 325 -5.34 7.81 -24.83
CA PRO A 325 -3.90 7.63 -25.12
C PRO A 325 -3.36 6.24 -24.77
N ASP A 326 -3.99 5.56 -23.82
CA ASP A 326 -3.69 4.21 -23.36
C ASP A 326 -4.49 3.12 -24.10
N HIS A 327 -5.40 3.49 -25.01
CA HIS A 327 -6.25 2.55 -25.75
C HIS A 327 -5.75 2.34 -27.17
N ILE A 328 -5.66 1.07 -27.57
CA ILE A 328 -5.37 0.66 -28.94
C ILE A 328 -6.53 -0.17 -29.46
N THR A 329 -7.17 0.33 -30.52
CA THR A 329 -8.39 -0.27 -31.11
C THR A 329 -8.21 -0.68 -32.57
N ASP A 330 -7.14 -0.25 -33.24
CA ASP A 330 -6.86 -0.65 -34.62
C ASP A 330 -6.21 -2.05 -34.67
N GLU A 331 -6.92 -3.04 -35.24
CA GLU A 331 -6.45 -4.43 -35.39
C GLU A 331 -5.18 -4.55 -36.23
N LYS A 332 -4.85 -3.54 -37.03
CA LYS A 332 -3.67 -3.53 -37.92
C LYS A 332 -2.46 -2.83 -37.32
N TYR A 333 -2.53 -2.38 -36.06
CA TYR A 333 -1.42 -1.65 -35.45
C TYR A 333 -0.15 -2.52 -35.36
N ASP A 334 1.01 -1.90 -35.56
CA ASP A 334 2.30 -2.53 -35.31
C ASP A 334 2.68 -2.31 -33.84
N PRO A 335 2.83 -3.36 -33.00
CA PRO A 335 3.27 -3.21 -31.62
C PRO A 335 4.58 -2.42 -31.46
N LYS A 336 5.45 -2.40 -32.47
CA LYS A 336 6.70 -1.61 -32.44
C LYS A 336 6.46 -0.11 -32.48
N SER A 337 5.29 0.36 -32.95
CA SER A 337 5.00 1.80 -33.03
C SER A 337 4.83 2.46 -31.65
N ILE A 338 4.68 1.65 -30.60
CA ILE A 338 4.53 2.10 -29.21
C ILE A 338 5.71 1.67 -28.32
N ASP A 339 6.70 0.96 -28.85
CA ASP A 339 7.96 0.60 -28.15
C ASP A 339 9.06 1.60 -28.50
N LEU A 340 8.92 2.84 -28.03
CA LEU A 340 9.79 3.94 -28.41
C LEU A 340 10.98 4.11 -27.43
N PRO A 341 12.14 4.61 -27.89
CA PRO A 341 13.28 4.89 -27.02
C PRO A 341 12.93 5.87 -25.89
N GLY A 342 13.47 5.61 -24.69
CA GLY A 342 13.29 6.47 -23.52
C GLY A 342 12.04 6.17 -22.67
N LEU A 343 11.16 5.27 -23.12
CA LEU A 343 10.05 4.79 -22.30
C LEU A 343 10.55 3.81 -21.24
N GLN A 344 10.03 3.94 -20.03
CA GLN A 344 10.44 3.17 -18.86
C GLN A 344 9.27 2.41 -18.25
N LEU A 345 9.55 1.20 -17.75
CA LEU A 345 8.63 0.44 -16.91
C LEU A 345 9.07 0.50 -15.44
N LEU A 346 10.07 -0.30 -15.07
CA LEU A 346 10.58 -0.35 -13.69
C LEU A 346 11.59 0.77 -13.37
N GLY A 347 12.23 1.35 -14.40
CA GLY A 347 13.33 2.31 -14.26
C GLY A 347 14.64 1.66 -13.81
N GLU A 348 15.77 2.36 -13.98
CA GLU A 348 17.10 1.82 -13.70
C GLU A 348 17.30 1.40 -12.23
N ARG A 349 16.66 2.10 -11.29
CA ARG A 349 16.81 1.85 -9.85
C ARG A 349 16.26 0.48 -9.45
N GLN A 350 15.07 0.13 -9.94
CA GLN A 350 14.50 -1.21 -9.70
C GLN A 350 15.20 -2.30 -10.51
N LEU A 351 15.73 -1.99 -11.71
CA LEU A 351 16.54 -2.95 -12.46
C LEU A 351 17.86 -3.27 -11.73
N LYS A 352 18.49 -2.29 -11.08
CA LYS A 352 19.66 -2.50 -10.19
C LYS A 352 19.29 -3.36 -8.98
N PHE A 353 18.14 -3.09 -8.36
CA PHE A 353 17.60 -3.95 -7.31
C PHE A 353 17.42 -5.40 -7.79
N LEU A 354 16.73 -5.62 -8.91
CA LEU A 354 16.51 -6.96 -9.45
C LEU A 354 17.81 -7.67 -9.84
N ALA A 355 18.83 -6.94 -10.30
CA ALA A 355 20.15 -7.49 -10.54
C ALA A 355 20.79 -8.02 -9.24
N ALA A 356 20.88 -7.17 -8.21
CA ALA A 356 21.43 -7.56 -6.91
C ALA A 356 20.63 -8.70 -6.25
N TRP A 357 19.30 -8.63 -6.29
CA TRP A 357 18.41 -9.66 -5.78
C TRP A 357 18.58 -10.99 -6.53
N SER A 358 18.83 -10.97 -7.84
CA SER A 358 19.01 -12.19 -8.64
C SER A 358 20.29 -12.96 -8.30
N GLU A 359 21.29 -12.28 -7.73
CA GLU A 359 22.60 -12.85 -7.40
C GLU A 359 22.68 -13.35 -5.95
N ASP A 360 21.89 -12.78 -5.02
CA ASP A 360 21.91 -13.19 -3.62
C ASP A 360 21.01 -14.40 -3.33
N TRP A 361 21.63 -15.55 -3.07
CA TRP A 361 20.98 -16.81 -2.72
C TRP A 361 21.18 -17.23 -1.25
N VAL A 362 21.73 -16.36 -0.39
CA VAL A 362 22.02 -16.73 1.01
C VAL A 362 20.72 -17.06 1.74
N GLY A 363 20.56 -18.32 2.14
CA GLY A 363 19.35 -18.81 2.81
C GLY A 363 18.11 -18.90 1.92
N VAL A 364 18.29 -18.92 0.58
CA VAL A 364 17.20 -18.92 -0.41
C VAL A 364 17.21 -20.21 -1.22
N ARG A 365 16.04 -20.81 -1.40
CA ARG A 365 15.78 -22.00 -2.25
C ARG A 365 15.10 -21.62 -3.56
N HIS A 366 14.18 -20.66 -3.50
CA HIS A 366 13.38 -20.21 -4.63
C HIS A 366 13.13 -18.71 -4.56
N LYS A 367 12.83 -18.12 -5.72
CA LYS A 367 12.60 -16.69 -5.89
C LYS A 367 11.24 -16.44 -6.51
N ALA A 368 10.57 -15.38 -6.08
CA ALA A 368 9.33 -14.91 -6.67
C ALA A 368 9.33 -13.38 -6.75
N VAL A 369 8.56 -12.83 -7.69
CA VAL A 369 8.40 -11.39 -7.88
C VAL A 369 6.94 -11.02 -7.66
N LEU A 370 6.74 -9.93 -6.94
CA LEU A 370 5.45 -9.37 -6.57
C LEU A 370 5.30 -7.99 -7.22
N SER A 371 4.20 -7.75 -7.92
CA SER A 371 3.92 -6.45 -8.56
C SER A 371 2.42 -6.18 -8.61
N ALA A 372 2.05 -4.94 -8.86
CA ALA A 372 0.64 -4.58 -9.00
C ALA A 372 0.02 -5.15 -10.27
N SER A 373 0.76 -5.15 -11.38
CA SER A 373 0.21 -5.59 -12.67
C SER A 373 1.00 -6.68 -13.39
N ALA A 374 0.35 -7.40 -14.31
CA ALA A 374 0.91 -8.54 -15.04
C ALA A 374 1.92 -8.13 -16.13
N PHE A 375 3.08 -8.80 -16.19
CA PHE A 375 4.06 -8.59 -17.29
C PHE A 375 3.64 -9.25 -18.60
N CYS A 376 2.74 -10.24 -18.57
CA CYS A 376 2.37 -11.01 -19.77
C CYS A 376 1.55 -10.21 -20.80
N GLY A 377 1.04 -9.02 -20.45
CA GLY A 377 0.23 -8.22 -21.35
C GLY A 377 -1.11 -8.89 -21.66
N ALA A 378 -1.80 -9.40 -20.64
CA ALA A 378 -3.11 -10.04 -20.84
C ALA A 378 -4.15 -8.97 -21.16
N VAL A 379 -4.63 -8.96 -22.41
CA VAL A 379 -5.63 -7.99 -22.87
C VAL A 379 -6.95 -8.69 -23.12
N HIS A 380 -8.03 -8.11 -22.61
CA HIS A 380 -9.38 -8.61 -22.81
C HIS A 380 -10.38 -7.47 -23.03
N MET A 381 -11.19 -7.14 -22.02
CA MET A 381 -12.25 -6.15 -22.05
C MET A 381 -11.94 -5.00 -21.08
N HIS A 382 -12.40 -3.78 -21.39
CA HIS A 382 -12.29 -2.61 -20.53
C HIS A 382 -13.68 -2.05 -20.20
N GLY A 383 -14.08 -2.08 -18.93
CA GLY A 383 -15.33 -1.49 -18.42
C GLY A 383 -16.62 -2.24 -18.77
N GLY A 384 -16.76 -2.77 -19.99
CA GLY A 384 -17.93 -3.51 -20.46
C GLY A 384 -17.57 -4.65 -21.41
N LYS A 385 -18.52 -5.58 -21.62
CA LYS A 385 -18.30 -6.82 -22.38
C LYS A 385 -17.93 -6.59 -23.85
N ASP A 386 -18.35 -5.46 -24.43
CA ASP A 386 -18.15 -5.14 -25.85
C ASP A 386 -16.94 -4.23 -26.11
N SER A 387 -16.21 -3.85 -25.05
CA SER A 387 -15.07 -2.92 -25.13
C SER A 387 -13.76 -3.69 -25.12
N ARG A 388 -13.49 -4.43 -26.20
CA ARG A 388 -12.24 -5.19 -26.35
C ARG A 388 -11.06 -4.26 -26.60
N LEU A 389 -9.98 -4.47 -25.86
CA LEU A 389 -8.69 -3.83 -26.13
C LEU A 389 -7.79 -4.79 -26.92
N LEU A 390 -6.91 -4.24 -27.75
CA LEU A 390 -5.86 -5.00 -28.43
C LEU A 390 -4.54 -4.94 -27.68
N ALA A 391 -4.30 -3.81 -27.02
CA ALA A 391 -3.22 -3.60 -26.07
C ALA A 391 -3.81 -2.95 -24.83
N ASP A 392 -3.45 -3.48 -23.66
CA ASP A 392 -3.62 -2.77 -22.41
C ASP A 392 -2.28 -2.16 -22.06
N LEU A 393 -2.15 -0.84 -22.24
CA LEU A 393 -0.92 -0.18 -21.89
C LEU A 393 -0.76 -0.08 -20.38
N ASP A 394 -1.86 -0.13 -19.62
CA ASP A 394 -1.88 0.03 -18.16
C ASP A 394 -1.21 -1.14 -17.45
N CYS A 395 -1.27 -2.33 -18.03
CA CYS A 395 -0.52 -3.45 -17.51
C CYS A 395 0.99 -3.34 -17.72
N ASN A 396 1.77 -4.20 -17.05
CA ASN A 396 3.23 -4.27 -17.24
C ASN A 396 3.64 -4.93 -18.57
N GLY A 397 2.70 -5.14 -19.49
CA GLY A 397 2.95 -5.53 -20.88
C GLY A 397 3.62 -4.44 -21.72
N TRP A 398 3.57 -3.18 -21.27
CA TRP A 398 4.13 -2.00 -21.92
C TRP A 398 4.80 -1.06 -20.90
N PRO A 399 5.87 -0.34 -21.24
CA PRO A 399 6.64 -0.39 -22.50
C PRO A 399 7.36 -1.72 -22.73
N GLN A 400 7.38 -2.23 -23.96
CA GLN A 400 7.85 -3.59 -24.26
C GLN A 400 9.32 -3.80 -23.94
N LYS A 401 10.20 -2.85 -24.30
CA LYS A 401 11.63 -2.95 -23.95
C LYS A 401 11.84 -3.06 -22.44
N GLY A 402 11.15 -2.22 -21.66
CA GLY A 402 11.22 -2.24 -20.19
C GLY A 402 10.68 -3.54 -19.59
N ARG A 403 9.56 -4.06 -20.13
CA ARG A 403 9.02 -5.38 -19.79
C ARG A 403 10.03 -6.49 -20.09
N ASP A 404 10.64 -6.49 -21.27
CA ASP A 404 11.57 -7.53 -21.68
C ASP A 404 12.83 -7.55 -20.81
N GLU A 405 13.31 -6.38 -20.36
CA GLU A 405 14.39 -6.27 -19.38
C GLU A 405 14.00 -6.87 -18.02
N ALA A 406 12.81 -6.58 -17.51
CA ALA A 406 12.27 -7.20 -16.31
C ALA A 406 12.17 -8.73 -16.47
N LEU A 407 11.58 -9.21 -17.57
CA LEU A 407 11.44 -10.65 -17.84
C LEU A 407 12.79 -11.36 -17.95
N ARG A 408 13.81 -10.74 -18.55
CA ARG A 408 15.18 -11.29 -18.54
C ARG A 408 15.70 -11.42 -17.11
N ALA A 409 15.45 -10.44 -16.24
CA ALA A 409 15.86 -10.51 -14.84
C ALA A 409 15.17 -11.63 -14.07
N LEU A 410 13.84 -11.75 -14.21
CA LEU A 410 13.05 -12.81 -13.59
C LEU A 410 13.46 -14.20 -14.09
N ARG A 411 13.68 -14.33 -15.40
CA ARG A 411 14.06 -15.60 -16.04
C ARG A 411 15.42 -16.13 -15.56
N ARG A 412 16.39 -15.25 -15.24
CA ARG A 412 17.72 -15.67 -14.75
C ARG A 412 17.64 -16.56 -13.51
N VAL A 413 16.61 -16.38 -12.70
CA VAL A 413 16.43 -17.11 -11.43
C VAL A 413 15.16 -17.96 -11.42
N GLN A 414 14.53 -18.13 -12.60
CA GLN A 414 13.26 -18.85 -12.75
C GLN A 414 12.18 -18.36 -11.77
N ALA A 415 12.13 -17.04 -11.55
CA ALA A 415 11.20 -16.47 -10.59
C ALA A 415 9.74 -16.66 -11.05
N VAL A 416 8.90 -17.08 -10.12
CA VAL A 416 7.44 -17.04 -10.30
C VAL A 416 6.96 -15.60 -10.14
N HIS A 417 6.09 -15.14 -11.01
CA HIS A 417 5.47 -13.82 -10.92
C HIS A 417 4.08 -13.92 -10.31
N LEU A 418 3.86 -13.23 -9.19
CA LEU A 418 2.55 -13.03 -8.58
C LEU A 418 2.17 -11.56 -8.76
N CYS A 419 0.98 -11.31 -9.28
CA CYS A 419 0.48 -9.96 -9.51
C CYS A 419 -1.02 -9.85 -9.26
N GLY A 420 -1.50 -8.61 -9.27
CA GLY A 420 -2.91 -8.28 -9.18
C GLY A 420 -3.70 -8.54 -10.45
#